data_AF-A0A973Q8Q2-F1
#
_entry.id   AF-A0A973Q8Q2-F1
#
_cell.length_a   1.000
_cell.length_b   1.000
_cell.length_c   1.000
_cell.angle_alpha   90.00
_cell.angle_beta   90.00
_cell.angle_gamma   90.00
#
_symmetry.space_group_name_H-M   'P 1'
#
loop_
_entity.id
_entity.type
_entity.pdbx_description
1 polymer ?
#
loop_
_entity_poly.entity_id
_entity_poly.type
_entity_poly.pdbx_seq_one_letter_code
_entity_poly.pdbx_strand_id
1 'polypeptide(L)'
;DVEDVHEGVMRHPDVMVIAEADMEVEGSFDPATLLAAIEVVSRSNPDNDWVGKMRDYPLLGIPVYVLFDPRTGEGAVLTDIHPTPNGPRYASRTDFVYGEDVTIGEWTISTDNLPRYS
;
A
#
# COMPACT_ATOMS: atom_id res chain seq x y z
N ASP A 1 1.67 -8.58 9.96
CA ASP A 1 0.32 -8.58 9.35
C ASP A 1 -0.51 -7.53 10.04
N VAL A 2 -1.56 -7.09 9.37
CA VAL A 2 -2.52 -6.11 9.89
C VAL A 2 -3.91 -6.73 9.82
N GLU A 3 -4.69 -6.52 10.87
CA GLU A 3 -6.02 -7.11 11.00
C GLU A 3 -6.99 -6.07 11.55
N ASP A 4 -8.08 -5.84 10.83
CA ASP A 4 -9.28 -5.23 11.42
C ASP A 4 -10.36 -6.30 11.52
N VAL A 5 -10.62 -6.71 12.76
CA VAL A 5 -11.62 -7.74 13.09
C VAL A 5 -13.04 -7.27 12.77
N HIS A 6 -13.31 -5.96 12.78
CA HIS A 6 -14.62 -5.39 12.48
C HIS A 6 -14.92 -5.45 10.98
N GLU A 7 -13.94 -5.17 10.14
CA GLU A 7 -14.08 -5.29 8.68
C GLU A 7 -13.90 -6.74 8.19
N GLY A 8 -13.38 -7.64 9.04
CA GLY A 8 -13.10 -9.03 8.68
C GLY A 8 -11.98 -9.15 7.63
N VAL A 9 -11.10 -8.14 7.56
CA VAL A 9 -10.03 -8.04 6.58
C VAL A 9 -8.70 -8.21 7.30
N MET A 10 -7.95 -9.23 6.87
CA MET A 10 -6.56 -9.45 7.26
C MET A 10 -5.67 -9.30 6.03
N ARG A 11 -4.61 -8.49 6.14
CA ARG A 11 -3.64 -8.26 5.07
C ARG A 11 -2.21 -8.36 5.60
N HIS A 12 -1.30 -8.73 4.71
CA HIS A 12 0.12 -8.82 5.02
C HIS A 12 0.88 -8.01 3.94
N PRO A 13 1.04 -6.69 4.14
CA PRO A 13 1.80 -5.88 3.20
C PRO A 13 3.24 -6.34 3.09
N ASP A 14 3.84 -6.26 1.90
CA ASP A 14 5.25 -6.59 1.71
C ASP A 14 6.16 -5.67 2.54
N VAL A 15 5.83 -4.39 2.60
CA VAL A 15 6.47 -3.41 3.49
C VAL A 15 5.41 -2.52 4.15
N MET A 16 5.59 -2.26 5.43
CA MET A 16 4.76 -1.36 6.22
C MET A 16 5.62 -0.21 6.74
N VAL A 17 5.07 1.00 6.72
CA VAL A 17 5.63 2.14 7.44
C VAL A 17 4.76 2.41 8.65
N ILE A 18 5.36 2.37 9.84
CA ILE A 18 4.69 2.49 11.14
C ILE A 18 5.65 3.22 12.08
N ALA A 19 5.13 3.98 13.04
CA ALA A 19 5.97 4.58 14.06
C ALA A 19 6.53 3.50 15.00
N GLU A 20 7.79 3.64 15.40
CA GLU A 20 8.45 2.66 16.29
C GLU A 20 7.67 2.44 17.60
N ALA A 21 7.06 3.50 18.14
CA ALA A 21 6.25 3.42 19.36
C ALA A 21 4.98 2.56 19.21
N ASP A 22 4.47 2.41 17.99
CA ASP A 22 3.27 1.59 17.70
C ASP A 22 3.62 0.13 17.37
N MET A 23 4.92 -0.22 17.36
CA MET A 23 5.40 -1.59 17.09
C MET A 23 5.41 -2.49 18.33
N GLU A 24 5.31 -1.92 19.54
CA GLU A 24 5.35 -2.68 20.80
C GLU A 24 3.99 -3.34 21.11
N VAL A 25 3.57 -4.28 20.27
CA VAL A 25 2.30 -5.01 20.42
C VAL A 25 2.48 -6.53 20.38
N GLU A 26 1.59 -7.25 21.05
CA GLU A 26 1.47 -8.70 20.88
C GLU A 26 0.49 -9.00 19.74
N GLY A 27 0.97 -9.64 18.66
CA GLY A 27 0.13 -10.05 17.52
C GLY A 27 0.20 -9.10 16.32
N SER A 28 -0.91 -9.00 15.57
CA SER A 28 -1.05 -8.13 14.39
C SER A 28 -1.00 -6.65 14.76
N PHE A 29 -0.47 -5.81 13.88
CA PHE A 29 -0.58 -4.36 14.07
C PHE A 29 -2.01 -3.88 13.81
N ASP A 30 -2.44 -2.89 14.59
CA ASP A 30 -3.65 -2.12 14.28
C ASP A 30 -3.45 -1.41 12.93
N PRO A 31 -4.24 -1.69 11.90
CA PRO A 31 -4.11 -1.05 10.61
C PRO A 31 -4.17 0.48 10.65
N ALA A 32 -4.87 1.05 11.64
CA ALA A 32 -4.99 2.50 11.81
C ALA A 32 -3.68 3.18 12.26
N THR A 33 -2.68 2.42 12.74
CA THR A 33 -1.36 2.98 13.11
C THR A 33 -0.36 2.97 11.95
N LEU A 34 -0.69 2.31 10.84
CA LEU A 34 0.16 2.33 9.65
C LEU A 34 0.11 3.71 8.97
N LEU A 35 1.28 4.20 8.60
CA LEU A 35 1.45 5.41 7.79
C LEU A 35 1.47 5.07 6.29
N ALA A 36 1.95 3.89 5.92
CA ALA A 36 1.87 3.40 4.54
C ALA A 36 1.88 1.87 4.48
N ALA A 37 1.18 1.34 3.47
CA ALA A 37 1.35 -0.02 2.98
C ALA A 37 2.02 0.05 1.61
N ILE A 38 3.03 -0.79 1.38
CA ILE A 38 3.79 -0.84 0.14
C ILE A 38 3.78 -2.28 -0.35
N GLU A 39 3.50 -2.46 -1.64
CA GLU A 39 3.33 -3.76 -2.26
C GLU A 39 4.16 -3.87 -3.54
N VAL A 40 4.75 -5.05 -3.73
CA VAL A 40 5.42 -5.45 -4.96
C VAL A 40 4.49 -6.39 -5.72
N VAL A 41 3.92 -5.90 -6.81
CA VAL A 41 2.86 -6.62 -7.55
C VAL A 41 3.36 -7.97 -8.01
N SER A 42 2.68 -9.03 -7.56
CA SER A 42 3.09 -10.39 -7.87
C SER A 42 2.87 -10.73 -9.35
N ARG A 43 3.78 -11.54 -9.92
CA ARG A 43 3.64 -12.04 -11.30
C ARG A 43 2.41 -12.94 -11.46
N SER A 44 2.08 -13.75 -10.47
CA SER A 44 1.04 -14.78 -10.55
C SER A 44 -0.36 -14.27 -10.22
N ASN A 45 -0.49 -13.19 -9.45
CA ASN A 45 -1.79 -12.71 -8.97
C ASN A 45 -1.83 -11.18 -8.85
N PRO A 46 -1.71 -10.44 -9.97
CA PRO A 46 -1.64 -8.98 -9.95
C PRO A 46 -2.91 -8.31 -9.43
N ASP A 47 -4.07 -8.95 -9.66
CA ASP A 47 -5.38 -8.41 -9.27
C ASP A 47 -5.51 -8.28 -7.74
N ASN A 48 -4.76 -9.08 -6.98
CA ASN A 48 -4.73 -8.94 -5.53
C ASN A 48 -4.25 -7.56 -5.09
N ASP A 49 -3.25 -7.01 -5.77
CA ASP A 49 -2.64 -5.73 -5.43
C ASP A 49 -3.39 -4.57 -6.12
N TRP A 50 -3.68 -4.71 -7.41
CA TRP A 50 -4.36 -3.69 -8.21
C TRP A 50 -5.87 -3.56 -7.98
N VAL A 51 -6.52 -4.57 -7.37
CA VAL A 51 -7.98 -4.55 -7.16
C VAL A 51 -8.35 -4.85 -5.71
N GLY A 52 -7.89 -6.00 -5.19
CA GLY A 52 -8.24 -6.45 -3.84
C GLY A 52 -7.77 -5.49 -2.76
N LYS A 53 -6.46 -5.29 -2.67
CA LYS A 53 -5.81 -4.42 -1.68
C LYS A 53 -6.14 -2.94 -1.89
N MET A 54 -6.30 -2.49 -3.14
CA MET A 54 -6.80 -1.13 -3.44
C MET A 54 -8.19 -0.84 -2.84
N ARG A 55 -9.05 -1.86 -2.71
CA ARG A 55 -10.35 -1.73 -2.03
C ARG A 55 -10.22 -1.80 -0.51
N ASP A 56 -9.33 -2.66 -0.03
CA ASP A 56 -9.27 -3.02 1.38
C ASP A 56 -8.46 -2.03 2.22
N TYR A 57 -7.35 -1.48 1.72
CA TYR A 57 -6.54 -0.55 2.52
C TYR A 57 -7.23 0.77 2.89
N PRO A 58 -8.09 1.36 2.04
CA PRO A 58 -8.94 2.46 2.47
C PRO A 58 -9.94 2.08 3.57
N LEU A 59 -10.45 0.83 3.58
CA LEU A 59 -11.35 0.34 4.64
C LEU A 59 -10.59 0.22 5.97
N LEU A 60 -9.34 -0.22 5.89
CA LEU A 60 -8.41 -0.32 7.03
C LEU A 60 -7.82 1.03 7.45
N GLY A 61 -8.17 2.14 6.79
CA GLY A 61 -7.71 3.48 7.15
C GLY A 61 -6.25 3.81 6.82
N ILE A 62 -5.54 2.96 6.06
CA ILE A 62 -4.12 3.16 5.77
C ILE A 62 -3.94 4.35 4.80
N PRO A 63 -3.31 5.46 5.20
CA PRO A 63 -3.42 6.72 4.48
C PRO A 63 -2.65 6.76 3.16
N VAL A 64 -1.57 5.98 3.03
CA VAL A 64 -0.76 5.88 1.82
C VAL A 64 -0.68 4.43 1.37
N TYR A 65 -1.03 4.18 0.12
CA TYR A 65 -0.82 2.88 -0.52
C TYR A 65 0.08 3.01 -1.75
N VAL A 66 1.14 2.22 -1.80
CA VAL A 66 2.12 2.26 -2.90
C VAL A 66 2.22 0.90 -3.57
N LEU A 67 2.13 0.93 -4.90
CA LEU A 67 2.26 -0.22 -5.78
C LEU A 67 3.53 -0.07 -6.61
N PHE A 68 4.44 -1.03 -6.48
CA PHE A 68 5.58 -1.22 -7.38
C PHE A 68 5.29 -2.44 -8.25
N ASP A 69 5.22 -2.30 -9.56
CA ASP A 69 4.94 -3.40 -10.50
C ASP A 69 6.19 -3.77 -11.33
N PRO A 70 6.99 -4.78 -10.90
CA PRO A 70 8.15 -5.27 -11.64
C PRO A 70 7.81 -5.90 -13.00
N ARG A 71 6.54 -6.21 -13.27
CA ARG A 71 6.10 -6.82 -14.53
C ARG A 71 6.17 -5.78 -15.64
N THR A 72 5.66 -4.58 -15.37
CA THR A 72 5.61 -3.47 -16.33
C THR A 72 6.74 -2.46 -16.12
N GLY A 73 7.35 -2.42 -14.94
CA GLY A 73 8.31 -1.39 -14.56
C GLY A 73 7.61 -0.06 -14.28
N GLU A 74 6.39 -0.13 -13.76
CA GLU A 74 5.54 1.01 -13.43
C GLU A 74 5.06 0.88 -12.00
N GLY A 75 4.42 1.93 -11.47
CA GLY A 75 3.81 1.88 -10.17
C GLY A 75 2.82 3.03 -9.95
N ALA A 76 2.22 3.04 -8.77
CA ALA A 76 1.28 4.09 -8.38
C ALA A 76 1.38 4.40 -6.88
N VAL A 77 1.22 5.67 -6.54
CA VAL A 77 1.01 6.15 -5.16
C VAL A 77 -0.45 6.57 -5.04
N LEU A 78 -1.14 6.04 -4.04
CA LEU A 78 -2.54 6.33 -3.75
C LEU A 78 -2.70 6.95 -2.36
N THR A 79 -3.43 8.07 -2.28
CA THR A 79 -3.62 8.86 -1.07
C THR A 79 -5.02 9.45 -0.99
N ASP A 80 -5.28 10.23 0.07
CA ASP A 80 -6.50 11.01 0.27
C ASP A 80 -7.74 10.11 0.34
N ILE A 81 -7.80 9.28 1.39
CA ILE A 81 -9.00 8.47 1.66
C ILE A 81 -10.20 9.39 1.85
N HIS A 82 -11.26 9.10 1.11
CA HIS A 82 -12.53 9.79 1.22
C HIS A 82 -13.70 8.80 1.22
N PRO A 83 -14.81 9.13 1.89
CA PRO A 83 -15.99 8.28 1.86
C PRO A 83 -16.65 8.30 0.48
N THR A 84 -17.11 7.14 0.02
CA THR A 84 -17.98 6.99 -1.16
C THR A 84 -19.22 6.18 -0.79
N PRO A 85 -20.30 6.18 -1.61
CA PRO A 85 -21.47 5.33 -1.37
C PRO A 85 -21.15 3.83 -1.27
N ASN A 86 -20.00 3.39 -1.81
CA ASN A 86 -19.55 2.00 -1.81
C ASN A 86 -18.36 1.76 -0.84
N GLY A 87 -18.23 2.60 0.18
CA GLY A 87 -17.13 2.56 1.15
C GLY A 87 -15.99 3.55 0.84
N PRO A 88 -15.04 3.74 1.77
CA PRO A 88 -13.88 4.60 1.58
C PRO A 88 -13.02 4.18 0.38
N ARG A 89 -12.42 5.17 -0.30
CA ARG A 89 -11.47 4.97 -1.40
C ARG A 89 -10.40 6.05 -1.39
N TYR A 90 -9.22 5.77 -1.97
CA TYR A 90 -8.26 6.81 -2.30
C TYR A 90 -8.82 7.74 -3.39
N ALA A 91 -8.73 9.05 -3.17
CA ALA A 91 -9.14 10.07 -4.14
C ALA A 91 -8.02 10.41 -5.14
N SER A 92 -6.78 10.28 -4.69
CA SER A 92 -5.58 10.66 -5.44
C SER A 92 -4.82 9.43 -5.90
N ARG A 93 -4.34 9.47 -7.14
CA ARG A 93 -3.45 8.48 -7.74
C ARG A 93 -2.39 9.20 -8.57
N THR A 94 -1.13 8.92 -8.29
CA THR A 94 0.00 9.39 -9.07
C THR A 94 0.76 8.19 -9.59
N ASP A 95 0.74 7.99 -10.91
CA ASP A 95 1.50 6.93 -11.58
C ASP A 95 2.96 7.35 -11.77
N PHE A 96 3.87 6.37 -11.77
CA PHE A 96 5.29 6.56 -12.03
C PHE A 96 5.87 5.38 -12.81
N VAL A 97 7.04 5.58 -13.42
CA VAL A 97 7.84 4.56 -14.07
C VAL A 97 9.12 4.30 -13.29
N TYR A 98 9.63 3.07 -13.32
CA TYR A 98 10.91 2.75 -12.69
C TYR A 98 12.03 3.56 -13.36
N GLY A 99 12.91 4.15 -12.54
CA GLY A 99 13.87 5.17 -12.94
C GLY A 99 13.53 6.58 -12.42
N GLU A 100 12.37 6.74 -11.78
CA GLU A 100 11.97 7.99 -11.15
C GLU A 100 12.19 7.94 -9.63
N ASP A 101 12.44 9.10 -9.02
CA ASP A 101 12.33 9.28 -7.57
C ASP A 101 10.86 9.52 -7.21
N VAL A 102 10.29 8.62 -6.41
CA VAL A 102 8.86 8.62 -6.08
C VAL A 102 8.66 9.14 -4.66
N THR A 103 7.86 10.20 -4.51
CA THR A 103 7.47 10.71 -3.18
C THR A 103 6.30 9.89 -2.63
N ILE A 104 6.46 9.37 -1.42
CA ILE A 104 5.44 8.62 -0.69
C ILE A 104 5.27 9.24 0.70
N GLY A 105 4.16 9.91 0.97
CA GLY A 105 4.01 10.71 2.20
C GLY A 105 5.15 11.74 2.34
N GLU A 106 5.93 11.63 3.42
CA GLU A 106 7.09 12.48 3.69
C GLU A 106 8.43 11.92 3.18
N TRP A 107 8.43 10.70 2.63
CA TRP A 107 9.63 10.01 2.15
C TRP A 107 9.76 10.08 0.64
N THR A 108 10.98 9.87 0.14
CA THR A 108 11.25 9.71 -1.29
C THR A 108 12.00 8.40 -1.50
N ILE A 109 11.51 7.57 -2.43
CA ILE A 109 12.09 6.29 -2.80
C ILE A 109 12.64 6.40 -4.22
N SER A 110 13.93 6.15 -4.39
CA SER A 110 14.53 6.02 -5.72
C SER A 110 14.21 4.65 -6.31
N THR A 111 13.79 4.60 -7.57
CA THR A 111 13.40 3.35 -8.26
C THR A 111 14.42 2.86 -9.28
N ASP A 112 15.55 3.58 -9.46
CA ASP A 112 16.57 3.32 -10.48
C ASP A 112 17.08 1.87 -10.55
N ASN A 113 17.21 1.22 -9.40
CA ASN A 113 17.82 -0.12 -9.29
C ASN A 113 16.81 -1.21 -8.93
N LEU A 114 15.51 -0.91 -8.96
CA LEU A 114 14.50 -1.91 -8.66
C LEU A 114 14.42 -2.95 -9.79
N PRO A 115 14.50 -4.25 -9.48
CA PRO A 115 14.50 -5.28 -10.49
C PRO A 115 13.11 -5.41 -11.14
N ARG A 116 13.11 -5.78 -12.42
CA ARG A 116 11.93 -6.27 -13.13
C ARG A 116 11.92 -7.79 -13.14
N TYR A 117 10.74 -8.39 -13.22
CA TYR A 117 10.68 -9.83 -13.39
C TYR A 117 11.14 -10.23 -14.81
N SER A 118 12.02 -11.22 -14.91
CA SER A 118 12.55 -11.78 -16.17
C SER A 118 11.58 -12.73 -16.87
#